data_AF-A0A8C5ZAT1-F1
#
_entry.id   AF-A0A8C5ZAT1-F1
#
_cell.length_a   1.000
_cell.length_b   1.000
_cell.length_c   1.000
_cell.angle_alpha   90.00
_cell.angle_beta   90.00
_cell.angle_gamma   90.00
#
_symmetry.space_group_name_H-M   'P 1'
#
loop_
_entity.id
_entity.type
_entity.pdbx_description
1 polymer ?
#
loop_
_entity_poly.entity_id
_entity_poly.type
_entity_poly.pdbx_seq_one_letter_code
_entity_poly.pdbx_strand_id
1 'polypeptide(L)'
;MILYLADPKGSTKKLLELINEFSKVAGYKINTHKSKAFLYISNKSSEMEMRTTTPFTISSKKIKYLGINLTKEVKDLYNENYRTLKREIEEDLRRWKNIYPVHNPLESKCGI
;
A
#
# COMPACT_ATOMS: atom_id res chain seq x y z
N MET A 1 -6.49 -3.86 7.42
CA MET A 1 -6.10 -5.28 7.38
C MET A 1 -5.87 -5.66 5.93
N ILE A 2 -4.76 -6.35 5.65
CA ILE A 2 -4.45 -6.91 4.33
C ILE A 2 -4.55 -8.43 4.48
N LEU A 3 -5.19 -9.10 3.54
CA LEU A 3 -5.38 -10.55 3.54
C LEU A 3 -5.00 -11.12 2.18
N TYR A 4 -4.47 -12.34 2.19
CA TYR A 4 -4.13 -13.11 1.00
C TYR A 4 -4.95 -14.40 0.99
N LEU A 5 -5.59 -14.69 -0.15
CA LEU A 5 -6.38 -15.90 -0.34
C LEU A 5 -5.72 -16.73 -1.43
N ALA A 6 -5.31 -17.96 -1.10
CA ALA A 6 -4.74 -18.89 -2.07
C ALA A 6 -5.80 -19.36 -3.09
N ASP A 7 -7.01 -19.67 -2.60
CA ASP A 7 -8.18 -19.97 -3.44
C ASP A 7 -9.23 -18.86 -3.28
N PRO A 8 -9.22 -17.82 -4.13
CA PRO A 8 -10.18 -16.73 -4.02
C PRO A 8 -11.63 -17.18 -4.29
N LYS A 9 -11.86 -18.20 -5.14
CA LYS A 9 -13.21 -18.64 -5.50
C LYS A 9 -13.88 -19.37 -4.33
N GLY A 10 -13.19 -20.32 -3.71
CA GLY A 10 -13.71 -21.06 -2.55
C GLY A 10 -13.67 -20.27 -1.24
N SER A 11 -12.66 -19.41 -1.05
CA SER A 11 -12.40 -18.81 0.26
C SER A 11 -13.07 -17.45 0.49
N THR A 12 -13.43 -16.70 -0.56
CA THR A 12 -14.00 -15.34 -0.39
C THR A 12 -15.29 -15.35 0.42
N LYS A 13 -16.19 -16.32 0.17
CA LYS A 13 -17.45 -16.43 0.91
C LYS A 13 -17.21 -16.71 2.39
N LYS A 14 -16.36 -17.69 2.71
CA LYS A 14 -16.00 -18.05 4.08
C LYS A 14 -15.32 -16.89 4.81
N LEU A 15 -14.47 -16.13 4.11
CA LEU A 15 -13.85 -14.94 4.68
C LEU A 15 -14.90 -13.88 5.05
N LEU A 16 -15.86 -13.61 4.18
CA LEU A 16 -16.92 -12.62 4.44
C LEU A 16 -17.80 -13.04 5.63
N GLU A 17 -18.12 -14.33 5.74
CA GLU A 17 -18.84 -14.89 6.88
C GLU A 17 -18.08 -14.65 8.18
N LEU A 18 -16.79 -15.01 8.23
CA LEU A 18 -15.94 -14.82 9.42
C LEU A 18 -15.81 -13.35 9.82
N ILE A 19 -15.57 -12.45 8.86
CA ILE A 19 -15.47 -11.02 9.19
C ILE A 19 -16.83 -10.50 9.67
N ASN A 20 -17.95 -10.97 9.11
CA ASN A 20 -19.28 -10.56 9.56
C ASN A 20 -19.61 -11.07 10.98
N GLU A 21 -19.23 -12.30 11.31
CA GLU A 21 -19.36 -12.85 12.67
C GLU A 21 -18.54 -12.03 13.68
N PHE A 22 -17.28 -11.77 13.38
CA PHE A 22 -16.42 -10.91 14.20
C PHE A 22 -16.99 -9.49 14.34
N SER A 23 -17.50 -8.94 13.22
CA SER A 23 -18.10 -7.62 13.15
C SER A 23 -19.33 -7.49 14.06
N LYS A 24 -20.15 -8.54 14.18
CA LYS A 24 -21.30 -8.56 15.11
C LYS A 24 -20.86 -8.46 16.57
N VAL A 25 -19.80 -9.17 16.94
CA VAL A 25 -19.26 -9.15 18.31
C VAL A 25 -18.62 -7.79 18.62
N ALA A 26 -17.83 -7.26 17.67
CA ALA A 26 -17.10 -6.02 17.85
C ALA A 26 -17.94 -4.75 17.59
N GLY A 27 -19.16 -4.87 17.06
CA GLY A 27 -20.02 -3.74 16.72
C GLY A 27 -19.57 -2.93 15.49
N TYR A 28 -18.72 -3.51 14.62
CA TYR A 28 -18.25 -2.85 13.41
C TYR A 28 -19.03 -3.30 12.16
N LYS A 29 -18.93 -2.54 11.07
CA LYS A 29 -19.48 -2.91 9.76
C LYS A 29 -18.43 -2.71 8.67
N ILE A 30 -18.18 -3.75 7.89
CA ILE A 30 -17.27 -3.67 6.73
C ILE A 30 -17.86 -2.72 5.70
N ASN A 31 -17.02 -1.82 5.18
CA ASN A 31 -17.36 -1.03 4.00
C ASN A 31 -16.79 -1.72 2.75
N THR A 32 -17.65 -2.42 2.01
CA THR A 32 -17.28 -3.16 0.80
C THR A 32 -16.79 -2.25 -0.33
N HIS A 33 -17.35 -1.04 -0.46
CA HIS A 33 -16.93 -0.05 -1.47
C HIS A 33 -15.53 0.52 -1.22
N LYS A 34 -15.14 0.67 0.05
CA LYS A 34 -13.77 1.06 0.42
C LYS A 34 -12.78 -0.10 0.36
N SER A 35 -13.27 -1.32 0.41
CA SER A 35 -12.46 -2.54 0.35
C SER A 35 -12.04 -2.81 -1.09
N LYS A 36 -10.72 -2.86 -1.32
CA LYS A 36 -10.13 -3.10 -2.64
C LYS A 36 -9.30 -4.37 -2.63
N ALA A 37 -9.27 -5.05 -3.76
CA ALA A 37 -8.49 -6.29 -3.92
C ALA A 37 -7.79 -6.35 -5.27
N PHE A 38 -6.72 -7.13 -5.32
CA PHE A 38 -6.11 -7.61 -6.55
C PHE A 38 -6.54 -9.06 -6.79
N LEU A 39 -6.76 -9.44 -8.05
CA LEU A 39 -7.00 -10.83 -8.44
C LEU A 39 -5.76 -11.42 -9.10
N TYR A 40 -5.31 -12.57 -8.61
CA TYR A 40 -4.20 -13.35 -9.15
C TYR A 40 -4.72 -14.64 -9.81
N ILE A 41 -5.58 -14.46 -10.80
CA ILE A 41 -6.19 -15.57 -11.56
C ILE A 41 -5.59 -15.54 -12.96
N SER A 42 -5.02 -16.65 -13.41
CA SER A 42 -4.40 -16.74 -14.75
C SER A 42 -5.42 -16.94 -15.86
N ASN A 43 -6.53 -17.62 -15.57
CA ASN A 43 -7.61 -17.85 -16.53
C ASN A 43 -8.48 -16.60 -16.69
N LYS A 44 -8.52 -16.03 -17.90
CA LYS A 44 -9.30 -14.81 -18.21
C LYS A 44 -10.81 -14.96 -17.97
N SER A 45 -11.38 -16.13 -18.27
CA SER A 45 -12.80 -16.40 -18.06
C SER A 45 -13.13 -16.39 -16.56
N SER A 46 -12.34 -17.11 -15.77
CA SER A 46 -12.49 -17.15 -14.31
C SER A 46 -12.20 -15.80 -13.65
N GLU A 47 -11.25 -15.02 -14.18
CA GLU A 47 -10.99 -13.66 -13.70
C GLU A 47 -12.20 -12.75 -13.94
N MET A 48 -12.83 -12.84 -15.12
CA MET A 48 -14.02 -12.06 -15.45
C MET A 48 -15.22 -12.45 -14.59
N GLU A 49 -15.46 -13.76 -14.39
CA GLU A 49 -16.48 -14.29 -13.46
C GLU A 49 -16.26 -13.76 -12.04
N MET A 50 -15.01 -13.72 -11.57
CA MET A 50 -14.70 -13.23 -10.23
C MET A 50 -14.87 -11.72 -10.09
N ARG A 51 -14.55 -10.94 -11.13
CA ARG A 51 -14.77 -9.48 -11.14
C ARG A 51 -16.24 -9.11 -10.98
N THR A 52 -17.15 -9.93 -11.47
CA THR A 52 -18.60 -9.68 -11.35
C THR A 52 -19.20 -10.26 -10.06
N THR A 53 -18.59 -11.31 -9.51
CA THR A 53 -19.13 -12.02 -8.32
C THR A 53 -18.63 -11.42 -7.00
N THR A 54 -17.41 -10.91 -6.96
CA THR A 54 -16.82 -10.40 -5.71
C THR A 54 -17.47 -9.07 -5.26
N PRO A 55 -17.78 -8.90 -3.96
CA PRO A 55 -18.32 -7.64 -3.45
C PRO A 55 -17.25 -6.55 -3.29
N PHE A 56 -15.97 -6.89 -3.49
CA PHE A 56 -14.85 -5.97 -3.37
C PHE A 56 -14.55 -5.25 -4.67
N THR A 57 -14.07 -4.01 -4.58
CA THR A 57 -13.63 -3.29 -5.79
C THR A 57 -12.30 -3.86 -6.28
N ILE A 58 -12.28 -4.48 -7.45
CA ILE A 58 -11.04 -5.01 -8.03
C ILE A 58 -10.22 -3.89 -8.65
N SER A 59 -9.01 -3.68 -8.12
CA SER A 59 -8.03 -2.77 -8.72
C SER A 59 -7.21 -3.50 -9.78
N SER A 60 -6.85 -2.81 -10.86
CA SER A 60 -6.02 -3.36 -11.94
C SER A 60 -4.53 -3.03 -11.78
N LYS A 61 -4.19 -1.96 -11.06
CA LYS A 61 -2.81 -1.43 -11.01
C LYS A 61 -2.31 -1.16 -9.60
N LYS A 62 -2.99 -0.28 -8.87
CA LYS A 62 -2.54 0.23 -7.56
C LYS A 62 -3.64 0.28 -6.51
N ILE A 63 -3.28 0.02 -5.26
CA ILE A 63 -4.11 0.22 -4.07
C ILE A 63 -3.29 1.03 -3.07
N LYS A 64 -3.77 2.20 -2.69
CA LYS A 64 -3.09 3.00 -1.66
C LYS A 64 -3.46 2.48 -0.27
N TYR A 65 -2.46 2.17 0.55
CA TYR A 65 -2.62 1.75 1.93
C TYR A 65 -1.58 2.47 2.81
N LEU A 66 -2.07 3.22 3.81
CA LEU A 66 -1.21 3.97 4.75
C LEU A 66 -0.13 4.85 4.08
N GLY A 67 -0.47 5.47 2.95
CA GLY A 67 0.46 6.31 2.19
C GLY A 67 1.28 5.56 1.13
N ILE A 68 1.36 4.23 1.21
CA ILE A 68 2.12 3.37 0.30
C ILE A 68 1.21 2.90 -0.85
N ASN A 69 1.73 2.97 -2.08
CA ASN A 69 1.09 2.38 -3.25
C ASN A 69 1.45 0.90 -3.34
N LEU A 70 0.50 0.02 -3.00
CA LEU A 70 0.60 -1.40 -3.26
C LEU A 70 0.30 -1.67 -4.73
N THR A 71 1.15 -2.43 -5.40
CA THR A 71 1.00 -2.85 -6.79
C THR A 71 0.63 -4.33 -6.86
N LYS A 72 0.07 -4.75 -8.01
CA LYS A 72 -0.17 -6.17 -8.28
C LYS A 72 1.14 -6.95 -8.46
N GLU A 73 2.16 -6.33 -9.06
CA GLU A 73 3.47 -6.94 -9.22
C GLU A 73 4.43 -6.41 -8.17
N VAL A 74 4.97 -7.31 -7.33
CA VAL A 74 5.85 -6.95 -6.19
C VAL A 74 7.08 -6.17 -6.64
N LYS A 75 7.62 -6.48 -7.83
CA LYS A 75 8.79 -5.79 -8.40
C LYS A 75 8.56 -4.28 -8.59
N ASP A 76 7.32 -3.85 -8.79
CA ASP A 76 7.00 -2.44 -9.06
C ASP A 76 6.90 -1.62 -7.76
N LEU A 77 6.76 -2.27 -6.59
CA LEU A 77 6.62 -1.60 -5.30
C LEU A 77 7.78 -0.64 -5.00
N TYR A 78 9.00 -1.04 -5.35
CA TYR A 78 10.20 -0.22 -5.13
C TYR A 78 10.16 1.09 -5.93
N ASN A 79 9.86 0.99 -7.23
CA ASN A 79 9.83 2.16 -8.10
C ASN A 79 8.67 3.10 -7.79
N GLU A 80 7.50 2.55 -7.45
CA GLU A 80 6.30 3.34 -7.12
C GLU A 80 6.38 4.08 -5.79
N ASN A 81 7.21 3.60 -4.85
CA ASN A 81 7.30 4.17 -3.51
C ASN A 81 8.70 4.66 -3.19
N TYR A 82 9.68 3.77 -3.13
CA TYR A 82 11.01 4.05 -2.61
C TYR A 82 11.77 5.09 -3.44
N ARG A 83 11.66 5.04 -4.77
CA ARG A 83 12.31 6.01 -5.65
C ARG A 83 11.84 7.44 -5.35
N THR A 84 10.53 7.62 -5.19
CA THR A 84 9.92 8.92 -4.86
C THR A 84 10.29 9.35 -3.45
N LEU A 85 10.14 8.44 -2.47
CA LEU A 85 10.44 8.71 -1.06
C LEU A 85 11.91 9.10 -0.86
N LYS A 86 12.83 8.42 -1.54
CA LYS A 86 14.26 8.75 -1.50
C LYS A 86 14.51 10.19 -1.97
N ARG A 87 13.89 10.60 -3.08
CA ARG A 87 14.03 11.97 -3.60
C ARG A 87 13.48 13.01 -2.62
N GLU A 88 12.33 12.74 -2.01
CA GLU A 88 11.73 13.63 -1.01
C GLU A 88 12.66 13.81 0.20
N ILE A 89 13.25 12.71 0.70
CA ILE A 89 14.24 12.75 1.78
C ILE A 89 15.48 13.55 1.36
N GLU A 90 16.02 13.34 0.16
CA GLU A 90 17.18 14.09 -0.35
C GLU A 90 16.89 15.60 -0.47
N GLU A 91 15.71 15.97 -0.95
CA GLU A 91 15.27 17.36 -1.04
C GLU A 91 15.13 18.01 0.34
N ASP A 92 14.56 17.30 1.30
CA ASP A 92 14.43 17.77 2.67
C ASP A 92 15.82 17.94 3.30
N LEU A 93 16.72 16.96 3.19
CA LEU A 93 18.10 17.09 3.69
C LEU A 93 18.83 18.30 3.10
N ARG A 94 18.61 18.61 1.81
CA ARG A 94 19.16 19.80 1.17
C ARG A 94 18.60 21.09 1.78
N ARG A 95 17.30 21.13 2.08
CA ARG A 95 16.66 22.28 2.77
C ARG A 95 17.23 22.44 4.17
N TRP A 96 17.37 21.36 4.93
CA TRP A 96 17.95 21.37 6.28
C TRP A 96 19.37 21.92 6.30
N LYS A 97 20.22 21.51 5.34
CA LYS A 97 21.59 22.02 5.20
C LYS A 97 21.65 23.54 4.96
N ASN A 98 20.66 24.10 4.26
CA ASN A 98 20.60 25.54 3.99
C ASN A 98 20.12 26.35 5.21
N ILE A 99 19.30 25.76 6.08
CA ILE A 99 18.78 26.40 7.30
C ILE A 99 19.84 26.39 8.40
N TYR A 100 20.54 25.27 8.56
CA TYR A 100 21.65 25.12 9.48
C TYR A 100 22.92 24.94 8.67
N PRO A 101 23.57 26.04 8.21
CA PRO A 101 24.91 25.92 7.65
C PRO A 101 25.78 25.31 8.75
N VAL A 102 26.14 24.04 8.56
CA VAL A 102 27.08 23.36 9.45
C VAL A 102 28.36 24.20 9.39
N HIS A 103 28.62 24.98 10.44
CA HIS A 103 29.92 25.60 10.61
C HIS A 103 30.93 24.47 10.70
N ASN A 104 31.73 24.32 9.65
CA ASN A 104 32.82 23.38 9.62
C ASN A 104 33.82 23.81 10.71
N PRO A 105 34.01 23.06 11.80
CA PRO A 105 34.88 23.49 12.91
C PRO A 105 36.35 23.63 12.51
N LEU A 106 36.71 23.16 11.30
CA LEU A 106 38.05 23.24 10.73
C LEU A 106 38.36 24.58 10.05
N GLU A 107 37.36 25.44 9.82
CA GLU A 107 37.56 26.78 9.26
C GLU A 107 37.58 27.90 10.32
N SER A 108 37.25 27.61 11.58
CA SER A 108 37.53 28.52 12.70
C SER A 108 38.99 28.40 13.14
N LYS A 109 39.93 28.69 12.23
CA LYS A 109 41.30 29.00 12.64
C LYS A 109 41.29 30.36 13.33
N CYS A 110 41.72 30.36 14.58
CA CYS A 110 42.11 31.52 15.38
C CYS A 110 42.47 32.75 14.54
N GLY A 111 41.66 33.81 14.65
CA GLY A 111 42.16 35.16 14.43
C GLY A 111 43.07 35.52 15.61
N ILE A 112 44.37 35.50 15.37
CA ILE A 112 45.35 36.33 16.09
C ILE A 112 45.46 37.63 15.29
#